data_AF-A0A7Y5WCP6-F1
#
_entry.id   AF-A0A7Y5WCP6-F1
#
_cell.length_a   1.000
_cell.length_b   1.000
_cell.length_c   1.000
_cell.angle_alpha   90.00
_cell.angle_beta   90.00
_cell.angle_gamma   90.00
#
_symmetry.space_group_name_H-M   'P 1'
#
loop_
_entity.id
_entity.type
_entity.pdbx_description
1 polymer ?
#
loop_
_entity_poly.entity_id
_entity_poly.type
_entity_poly.pdbx_seq_one_letter_code
_entity_poly.pdbx_strand_id
1 'polypeptide(L)'
;MTFIITKGGGLLETGAKEIPLEFNKENLKLLLDKLISNDTTYTHQDFSNWASKFHMFCIDSFDKGKPVDDNLEELLNDIDAQWSLFLFNSYKVEQLLKLDLSTVKLPSDLLTKWQTILHGL
;
A
#
# COMPACT_ATOMS: atom_id res chain seq x y z
N MET A 1 -15.31 -4.28 0.56
CA MET A 1 -14.93 -4.71 1.93
C MET A 1 -14.69 -3.50 2.84
N THR A 2 -14.94 -3.63 4.14
CA THR A 2 -14.92 -2.55 5.14
C THR A 2 -13.87 -2.78 6.23
N PHE A 3 -13.70 -1.79 7.13
CA PHE A 3 -13.04 -2.04 8.42
C PHE A 3 -13.93 -2.85 9.36
N ILE A 4 -13.31 -3.67 10.22
CA ILE A 4 -13.96 -4.32 11.36
C ILE A 4 -13.29 -3.93 12.67
N ILE A 5 -14.07 -3.84 13.75
CA ILE A 5 -13.56 -3.54 15.09
C ILE A 5 -13.04 -4.84 15.71
N THR A 6 -11.78 -4.85 16.14
CA THR A 6 -11.19 -5.97 16.85
C THR A 6 -11.63 -6.00 18.32
N LYS A 7 -11.47 -7.14 19.00
CA LYS A 7 -11.82 -7.28 20.43
C LYS A 7 -11.10 -6.26 21.35
N GLY A 8 -10.00 -5.66 20.89
CA GLY A 8 -9.26 -4.61 21.62
C GLY A 8 -9.64 -3.18 21.23
N GLY A 9 -10.66 -2.96 20.40
CA GLY A 9 -11.06 -1.63 19.92
C GLY A 9 -10.24 -1.08 18.76
N GLY A 10 -9.30 -1.87 18.22
CA GLY A 10 -8.56 -1.51 17.00
C GLY A 10 -9.41 -1.70 15.74
N LEU A 11 -8.99 -1.07 14.64
CA LEU A 11 -9.59 -1.28 13.32
C LEU A 11 -8.73 -2.27 12.53
N LEU A 12 -9.36 -3.31 11.99
CA LEU A 12 -8.74 -4.24 11.06
C LEU A 12 -9.31 -4.00 9.67
N GLU A 13 -8.42 -3.70 8.73
CA GLU A 13 -8.75 -3.61 7.32
C GLU A 13 -9.05 -5.00 6.76
N THR A 14 -10.08 -5.12 5.91
CA THR A 14 -10.43 -6.39 5.26
C THR A 14 -10.56 -6.23 3.75
N GLY A 15 -10.37 -7.32 3.03
CA GLY A 15 -10.73 -7.43 1.61
C GLY A 15 -9.70 -7.02 0.58
N ALA A 16 -8.51 -6.62 0.99
CA ALA A 16 -7.41 -6.52 0.05
C ALA A 16 -7.18 -7.89 -0.63
N LYS A 17 -7.10 -7.89 -1.95
CA LYS A 17 -6.62 -9.02 -2.73
C LYS A 17 -5.12 -9.14 -2.53
N GLU A 18 -4.65 -10.37 -2.46
CA GLU A 18 -3.22 -10.63 -2.43
C GLU A 18 -2.59 -10.38 -3.80
N ILE A 19 -1.50 -9.61 -3.81
CA ILE A 19 -0.67 -9.38 -4.99
C ILE A 19 0.54 -10.32 -4.87
N PRO A 20 0.65 -11.38 -5.70
CA PRO A 20 1.70 -12.40 -5.59
C PRO A 20 3.01 -11.96 -6.29
N LEU A 21 3.40 -10.70 -6.13
CA LEU A 21 4.64 -10.15 -6.67
C LEU A 21 5.67 -9.99 -5.55
N GLU A 22 6.92 -10.35 -5.86
CA GLU A 22 8.05 -10.11 -4.96
C GLU A 22 8.35 -8.62 -4.82
N PHE A 23 8.93 -8.25 -3.68
CA PHE A 23 9.34 -6.88 -3.42
C PHE A 23 10.65 -6.55 -4.15
N ASN A 24 10.51 -5.80 -5.24
CA ASN A 24 11.62 -5.18 -5.97
C ASN A 24 11.11 -3.93 -6.69
N LYS A 25 12.05 -3.12 -7.21
CA LYS A 25 11.73 -1.85 -7.88
C LYS A 25 10.90 -2.05 -9.15
N GLU A 26 11.20 -3.11 -9.92
CA GLU A 26 10.51 -3.39 -11.18
C GLU A 26 9.03 -3.71 -10.95
N ASN A 27 8.72 -4.52 -9.94
CA ASN A 27 7.35 -4.87 -9.57
C ASN A 27 6.60 -3.68 -8.98
N LEU A 28 7.24 -2.88 -8.11
CA LEU A 28 6.64 -1.65 -7.59
C LEU A 28 6.32 -0.67 -8.73
N LYS A 29 7.26 -0.46 -9.66
CA LYS A 29 7.05 0.36 -10.86
C LYS A 29 5.90 -0.17 -11.71
N LEU A 30 5.89 -1.47 -12.01
CA LEU A 30 4.83 -2.12 -12.77
C LEU A 30 3.44 -1.91 -12.13
N LEU A 31 3.34 -2.12 -10.82
CA LEU A 31 2.10 -1.95 -10.08
C LEU A 31 1.62 -0.50 -10.11
N LEU A 32 2.54 0.45 -9.85
CA LEU A 32 2.21 1.87 -9.83
C LEU A 32 1.81 2.39 -11.22
N ASP A 33 2.55 2.04 -12.27
CA ASP A 33 2.26 2.45 -13.64
C ASP A 33 0.88 1.96 -14.08
N LYS A 34 0.56 0.70 -13.76
CA LYS A 34 -0.76 0.12 -14.05
C LYS A 34 -1.89 0.74 -13.22
N LEU A 35 -1.61 1.12 -11.97
CA LEU A 35 -2.57 1.81 -11.12
C LEU A 35 -2.88 3.21 -11.68
N ILE A 36 -1.86 3.95 -12.12
CA ILE A 36 -2.00 5.28 -12.75
C ILE A 36 -2.76 5.20 -14.07
N SER A 37 -2.43 4.23 -14.94
CA SER A 37 -3.10 4.05 -16.24
C SER A 37 -4.49 3.43 -16.13
N ASN A 38 -4.89 3.00 -14.91
CA ASN A 38 -6.12 2.27 -14.65
C ASN A 38 -6.20 0.95 -15.48
N ASP A 39 -5.04 0.35 -15.79
CA ASP A 39 -4.87 -0.93 -16.49
C ASP A 39 -4.48 -2.05 -15.51
N THR A 40 -5.31 -2.22 -14.49
CA THR A 40 -5.10 -3.22 -13.44
C THR A 40 -6.41 -3.72 -12.85
N THR A 41 -6.39 -4.96 -12.38
CA THR A 41 -7.48 -5.54 -11.57
C THR A 41 -7.32 -5.29 -10.07
N TYR A 42 -6.17 -4.73 -9.68
CA TYR A 42 -5.83 -4.38 -8.30
C TYR A 42 -6.27 -2.95 -7.98
N THR A 43 -6.84 -2.79 -6.81
CA THR A 43 -7.30 -1.52 -6.28
C THR A 43 -6.16 -0.79 -5.56
N HIS A 44 -6.37 0.48 -5.19
CA HIS A 44 -5.41 1.19 -4.34
C HIS A 44 -5.26 0.52 -2.98
N GLN A 45 -6.35 -0.07 -2.46
CA GLN A 45 -6.32 -0.89 -1.26
C GLN A 45 -5.37 -2.09 -1.42
N ASP A 46 -5.50 -2.84 -2.51
CA ASP A 46 -4.66 -4.01 -2.79
C ASP A 46 -3.18 -3.61 -2.89
N PHE A 47 -2.91 -2.49 -3.57
CA PHE A 47 -1.57 -1.93 -3.72
C PHE A 47 -0.95 -1.52 -2.38
N SER A 48 -1.69 -0.78 -1.55
CA SER A 48 -1.23 -0.37 -0.22
C SER A 48 -1.06 -1.56 0.74
N ASN A 49 -1.93 -2.57 0.66
CA ASN A 49 -1.79 -3.80 1.43
C ASN A 49 -0.56 -4.63 1.01
N TRP A 50 -0.24 -4.64 -0.28
CA TRP A 50 1.01 -5.23 -0.75
C TRP A 50 2.22 -4.48 -0.18
N ALA A 51 2.22 -3.15 -0.23
CA ALA A 51 3.30 -2.33 0.34
C ALA A 51 3.46 -2.52 1.86
N SER A 52 2.37 -2.60 2.62
CA SER A 52 2.45 -2.77 4.08
C SER A 52 3.11 -4.08 4.51
N LYS A 53 3.04 -5.14 3.69
CA LYS A 53 3.71 -6.42 3.97
C LYS A 53 5.24 -6.36 3.83
N PHE A 54 5.80 -5.27 3.30
CA PHE A 54 7.24 -5.13 3.10
C PHE A 54 8.03 -5.23 4.41
N HIS A 55 7.48 -4.77 5.53
CA HIS A 55 8.16 -4.89 6.83
C HIS A 55 8.47 -6.35 7.20
N MET A 56 7.59 -7.31 6.83
CA MET A 56 7.82 -8.73 7.10
C MET A 56 8.95 -9.27 6.21
N PHE A 57 9.03 -8.78 4.97
CA PHE A 57 10.13 -9.09 4.07
C PHE A 57 11.47 -8.54 4.58
N CYS A 58 11.51 -7.34 5.16
CA CYS A 58 12.73 -6.79 5.77
C CYS A 58 13.23 -7.65 6.93
N ILE A 59 12.33 -8.05 7.83
CA ILE A 59 12.67 -8.91 8.97
C ILE A 59 13.24 -10.24 8.48
N ASP A 60 12.57 -10.90 7.53
CA ASP A 60 13.04 -12.17 6.95
C ASP A 60 14.38 -12.02 6.21
N SER A 61 14.58 -10.90 5.51
CA SER A 61 15.84 -10.59 4.82
C SER A 61 16.99 -10.37 5.81
N PHE A 62 16.73 -9.63 6.88
CA PHE A 62 17.68 -9.39 7.97
C PHE A 62 18.11 -10.71 8.63
N ASP A 63 17.16 -11.57 8.99
CA ASP A 63 17.44 -12.89 9.58
C ASP A 63 18.28 -13.78 8.65
N LYS A 64 18.16 -13.58 7.33
CA LYS A 64 18.94 -14.30 6.30
C LYS A 64 20.25 -13.61 5.92
N GLY A 65 20.58 -12.47 6.52
CA GLY A 65 21.77 -11.69 6.17
C GLY A 65 21.75 -11.13 4.75
N LYS A 66 20.56 -10.90 4.18
CA LYS A 66 20.38 -10.32 2.85
C LYS A 66 20.21 -8.80 2.95
N PRO A 67 20.87 -8.02 2.09
CA PRO A 67 20.64 -6.58 2.03
C PRO A 67 19.22 -6.29 1.56
N VAL A 68 18.63 -5.24 2.11
CA VAL A 68 17.40 -4.61 1.64
C VAL A 68 17.79 -3.31 0.93
N ASP A 69 17.06 -2.94 -0.12
CA ASP A 69 17.27 -1.67 -0.80
C ASP A 69 16.58 -0.55 0.00
N ASP A 70 17.37 0.31 0.65
CA ASP A 70 16.87 1.39 1.51
C ASP A 70 15.90 2.33 0.77
N ASN A 71 16.12 2.58 -0.53
CA ASN A 71 15.23 3.46 -1.31
C ASN A 71 13.88 2.78 -1.60
N LEU A 72 13.90 1.46 -1.82
CA LEU A 72 12.68 0.68 -1.97
C LEU A 72 11.91 0.64 -0.64
N GLU A 73 12.63 0.48 0.47
CA GLU A 73 12.05 0.50 1.81
C GLU A 73 11.36 1.83 2.12
N GLU A 74 12.07 2.95 1.91
CA GLU A 74 11.52 4.29 2.17
C GLU A 74 10.23 4.51 1.38
N LEU A 75 10.21 4.12 0.10
CA LEU A 75 9.06 4.33 -0.75
C LEU A 75 7.86 3.45 -0.38
N LEU A 76 8.08 2.17 -0.07
CA LEU A 76 7.00 1.27 0.36
C LEU A 76 6.41 1.69 1.71
N ASN A 77 7.25 2.20 2.62
CA ASN A 77 6.81 2.77 3.89
C ASN A 77 6.01 4.08 3.69
N ASP A 78 6.39 4.97 2.76
CA ASP A 78 5.58 6.15 2.42
C ASP A 78 4.21 5.73 1.87
N ILE A 79 4.15 4.72 0.99
CA ILE A 79 2.88 4.20 0.43
C ILE A 79 1.94 3.70 1.53
N ASP A 80 2.43 2.88 2.47
CA ASP A 80 1.64 2.36 3.58
C ASP A 80 1.15 3.48 4.51
N ALA A 81 2.04 4.41 4.87
CA ALA A 81 1.71 5.54 5.73
C ALA A 81 0.67 6.47 5.09
N GLN A 82 0.84 6.81 3.81
CA GLN A 82 -0.08 7.71 3.10
C GLN A 82 -1.47 7.09 2.90
N TRP A 83 -1.56 5.77 2.75
CA TRP A 83 -2.86 5.08 2.69
C TRP A 83 -3.66 5.30 3.98
N SER A 84 -3.04 4.98 5.12
CA SER A 84 -3.67 5.18 6.42
C SER A 84 -4.01 6.65 6.66
N LEU A 85 -3.06 7.55 6.41
CA LEU A 85 -3.23 8.98 6.60
C LEU A 85 -4.38 9.55 5.75
N PHE A 86 -4.47 9.14 4.49
CA PHE A 86 -5.54 9.57 3.59
C PHE A 86 -6.92 9.12 4.10
N LEU A 87 -7.05 7.87 4.52
CA LEU A 87 -8.30 7.34 5.04
C LEU A 87 -8.78 8.10 6.29
N PHE A 88 -7.89 8.29 7.28
CA PHE A 88 -8.25 8.96 8.54
C PHE A 88 -8.48 10.46 8.39
N ASN A 89 -7.86 11.10 7.39
CA ASN A 89 -8.10 12.52 7.11
C ASN A 89 -9.35 12.75 6.26
N SER A 90 -9.76 11.77 5.45
CA SER A 90 -10.88 11.91 4.51
C SER A 90 -12.21 11.42 5.05
N TYR A 91 -12.20 10.48 6.00
CA TYR A 91 -13.40 9.82 6.48
C TYR A 91 -13.44 9.77 8.00
N LYS A 92 -14.64 9.94 8.56
CA LYS A 92 -14.90 9.65 9.97
C LYS A 92 -14.89 8.14 10.21
N VAL A 93 -14.67 7.73 11.46
CA VAL A 93 -14.66 6.32 11.86
C VAL A 93 -15.95 5.60 11.45
N GLU A 94 -17.12 6.22 11.62
CA GLU A 94 -18.41 5.60 11.27
C GLU A 94 -18.57 5.40 9.76
N GLN A 95 -17.90 6.23 8.96
CA GLN A 95 -17.86 6.08 7.51
C GLN A 95 -16.89 4.96 7.12
N LEU A 96 -15.70 4.91 7.72
CA LEU A 96 -14.69 3.87 7.47
C LEU A 96 -15.23 2.46 7.73
N LEU A 97 -16.06 2.28 8.76
CA LEU A 97 -16.70 0.99 9.07
C LEU A 97 -17.71 0.51 8.02
N LYS A 98 -18.19 1.40 7.13
CA LYS A 98 -19.18 1.10 6.09
C LYS A 98 -18.63 1.26 4.68
N LEU A 99 -17.46 1.87 4.54
CA LEU A 99 -16.85 2.22 3.27
C LEU A 99 -16.31 0.96 2.58
N ASP A 100 -16.63 0.79 1.31
CA ASP A 100 -15.94 -0.20 0.48
C ASP A 100 -14.56 0.34 0.08
N LEU A 101 -13.53 -0.09 0.81
CA LEU A 101 -12.16 0.37 0.64
C LEU A 101 -11.59 0.08 -0.74
N SER A 102 -12.10 -0.95 -1.42
CA SER A 102 -11.71 -1.31 -2.79
C SER A 102 -12.09 -0.22 -3.82
N THR A 103 -13.02 0.66 -3.46
CA THR A 103 -13.46 1.79 -4.30
C THR A 103 -12.70 3.09 -4.02
N VAL A 104 -11.91 3.13 -2.95
CA VAL A 104 -11.15 4.31 -2.54
C VAL A 104 -9.95 4.48 -3.47
N LYS A 105 -9.74 5.71 -3.91
CA LYS A 105 -8.59 6.10 -4.73
C LYS A 105 -7.73 7.10 -3.98
N LEU A 106 -6.43 6.82 -3.93
CA LEU A 106 -5.44 7.80 -3.46
C LEU A 106 -5.38 8.99 -4.42
N PRO A 107 -5.04 10.18 -3.92
CA PRO A 107 -4.78 11.36 -4.75
C PRO A 107 -3.78 11.07 -5.87
N SER A 108 -4.07 11.52 -7.09
CA SER A 108 -3.20 11.35 -8.26
C SER A 108 -1.81 11.96 -8.06
N ASP A 109 -1.72 13.02 -7.28
CA ASP A 109 -0.46 13.72 -7.00
C ASP A 109 0.50 12.83 -6.20
N LEU A 110 0.00 11.98 -5.29
CA LEU A 110 0.83 11.01 -4.58
C LEU A 110 1.38 9.95 -5.53
N LEU A 111 0.54 9.40 -6.41
CA LEU A 111 0.98 8.41 -7.39
C LEU A 111 2.06 8.99 -8.31
N THR A 112 1.86 10.23 -8.77
CA THR A 112 2.80 10.92 -9.66
C THR A 112 4.13 11.22 -8.96
N LYS A 113 4.08 11.62 -7.68
CA LYS A 113 5.26 11.78 -6.82
C LYS A 113 6.06 10.47 -6.74
N TRP A 114 5.41 9.36 -6.41
CA TRP A 114 6.06 8.06 -6.31
C TRP A 114 6.64 7.58 -7.65
N GLN A 115 5.94 7.81 -8.76
CA GLN A 115 6.43 7.48 -10.10
C GLN A 115 7.68 8.29 -10.45
N THR A 116 7.69 9.58 -10.10
CA THR A 116 8.85 10.45 -10.30
C THR A 116 10.06 9.95 -9.51
N ILE A 117 9.85 9.55 -8.25
CA ILE A 117 10.90 8.97 -7.40
C ILE A 117 11.42 7.68 -8.05
N LEU A 118 10.55 6.75 -8.44
CA LEU A 118 10.92 5.47 -9.06
C LEU A 118 11.66 5.60 -10.39
N HIS A 119 11.44 6.68 -11.13
CA HIS A 119 12.16 6.96 -12.37
C HIS A 119 13.52 7.64 -12.14
N GLY A 120 13.74 8.19 -10.95
CA GLY A 120 15.02 8.77 -10.53
C GLY A 120 15.92 7.81 -9.75
N LEU A 121 15.38 6.67 -9.28
CA LEU A 121 16.09 5.56 -8.62
C LEU A 121 16.75 4.61 -9.61
#